data_AF-A0A9P3NJ61-F1
#
_entry.id   AF-A0A9P3NJ61-F1
#
_cell.length_a   1.000
_cell.length_b   1.000
_cell.length_c   1.000
_cell.angle_alpha   90.00
_cell.angle_beta   90.00
_cell.angle_gamma   90.00
#
_symmetry.space_group_name_H-M   'P 1'
#
loop_
_entity.id
_entity.type
_entity.pdbx_description
1 polymer ?
#
loop_
_entity_poly.entity_id
_entity_poly.type
_entity_poly.pdbx_seq_one_letter_code
_entity_poly.pdbx_strand_id
1 'polypeptide(L)'
;MMQGSINRKKAALIDIRDICARILEPELPLALRLSGILMGGAVIVYSKKVTFLLEDAKAFMAKINAALVVKRDDKTLPREKGQARLVSIL
;
A
#
# COMPACT_ATOMS: atom_id res chain seq x y z
N MET A 1 -17.82 12.90 -15.85
CA MET A 1 -17.50 12.51 -14.46
C MET A 1 -16.23 13.25 -14.04
N MET A 2 -16.31 14.16 -13.07
CA MET A 2 -15.13 14.89 -12.56
C MET A 2 -14.19 13.89 -11.86
N GLN A 3 -13.16 13.43 -12.56
CA GLN A 3 -12.03 12.74 -11.94
C GLN A 3 -11.10 13.80 -11.33
N GLY A 4 -11.42 14.23 -10.11
CA GLY A 4 -10.49 15.01 -9.32
C GLY A 4 -9.28 14.14 -8.99
N SER A 5 -8.08 14.55 -9.43
CA SER A 5 -6.83 13.87 -9.10
C SER A 5 -6.52 14.08 -7.61
N ILE A 6 -7.03 13.19 -6.76
CA ILE A 6 -6.70 13.22 -5.33
C ILE A 6 -5.26 12.75 -5.14
N ASN A 7 -4.45 13.61 -4.52
CA ASN A 7 -3.06 13.28 -4.21
C ASN A 7 -2.99 12.24 -3.08
N ARG A 8 -2.07 11.27 -3.14
CA ARG A 8 -1.92 10.18 -2.15
C ARG A 8 -1.86 10.68 -0.69
N LYS A 9 -1.07 11.74 -0.46
CA LYS A 9 -0.93 12.36 0.87
C LYS A 9 -2.27 12.90 1.41
N LYS A 10 -3.05 13.54 0.55
CA LYS A 10 -4.37 14.07 0.91
C LYS A 10 -5.37 12.95 1.13
N ALA A 11 -5.33 11.90 0.30
CA ALA A 11 -6.18 10.73 0.48
C ALA A 11 -5.94 10.08 1.85
N ALA A 12 -4.68 9.87 2.25
CA ALA A 12 -4.34 9.23 3.54
C ALA A 12 -4.96 9.94 4.75
N LEU A 13 -4.97 11.28 4.75
CA LEU A 13 -5.49 12.11 5.85
C LEU A 13 -7.02 12.10 5.99
N ILE A 14 -7.75 11.69 4.95
CA ILE A 14 -9.21 11.71 4.96
C ILE A 14 -9.75 10.47 5.68
N ASP A 15 -10.47 10.64 6.78
CA ASP A 15 -11.21 9.53 7.39
C ASP A 15 -12.59 9.38 6.75
N ILE A 16 -12.75 8.30 6.00
CA ILE A 16 -14.00 8.01 5.27
C ILE A 16 -15.10 7.59 6.25
N ARG A 17 -14.75 6.96 7.37
CA ARG A 17 -15.75 6.51 8.37
C ARG A 17 -16.39 7.68 9.06
N ASP A 18 -15.59 8.66 9.47
CA ASP A 18 -16.08 9.90 10.08
C ASP A 18 -17.00 10.66 9.11
N ILE A 19 -16.60 10.78 7.84
CA ILE A 19 -17.43 11.39 6.80
C ILE A 19 -18.76 10.63 6.63
N CYS A 20 -18.74 9.31 6.53
CA CYS A 20 -19.96 8.52 6.40
C CYS A 20 -20.87 8.65 7.63
N ALA A 21 -20.30 8.68 8.84
CA ALA A 21 -21.07 8.89 10.07
C ALA A 21 -21.79 10.25 10.07
N ARG A 22 -21.07 11.33 9.72
CA ARG A 22 -21.63 12.68 9.61
C ARG A 22 -22.68 12.83 8.52
N ILE A 23 -22.59 12.06 7.43
CA ILE A 23 -23.61 12.07 6.38
C ILE A 23 -24.86 11.32 6.83
N LEU A 24 -24.70 10.23 7.59
CA LEU A 24 -25.80 9.41 8.09
C LEU A 24 -26.57 10.10 9.20
N GLU A 25 -25.84 10.76 10.12
CA GLU A 25 -26.39 11.49 11.26
C GLU A 25 -25.92 12.95 11.21
N PRO A 26 -26.51 13.76 10.32
CA PRO A 26 -26.09 15.14 10.18
C PRO A 26 -26.58 15.98 11.35
N GLU A 27 -25.72 16.87 11.83
CA GLU A 27 -25.98 17.81 12.94
C GLU A 27 -27.07 18.85 12.57
N LEU A 28 -27.32 19.03 11.28
CA LEU A 28 -28.26 19.97 10.68
C LEU A 28 -29.04 19.26 9.55
N PRO A 29 -30.28 19.68 9.23
CA PRO A 29 -31.07 19.05 8.17
C PRO A 29 -30.33 19.11 6.82
N LEU A 30 -29.78 17.98 6.38
CA LEU A 30 -29.11 17.85 5.10
C LEU A 30 -30.15 17.49 4.04
N ALA A 31 -30.20 18.26 2.95
CA ALA A 31 -31.04 17.89 1.82
C ALA A 31 -30.58 16.52 1.26
N LEU A 32 -31.52 15.61 1.01
CA LEU A 32 -31.23 14.25 0.54
C LEU A 32 -30.34 14.23 -0.72
N ARG A 33 -30.53 15.22 -1.62
CA ARG A 33 -29.70 15.40 -2.82
C ARG A 33 -28.24 15.68 -2.47
N LEU A 34 -27.99 16.45 -1.41
CA LEU A 34 -26.65 16.75 -0.92
C LEU A 34 -26.01 15.52 -0.27
N SER A 35 -26.78 14.75 0.51
CA SER A 35 -26.32 13.47 1.09
C SER A 35 -25.86 12.49 0.00
N GLY A 36 -26.62 12.37 -1.09
CA GLY A 36 -26.26 11.51 -2.23
C GLY A 36 -24.98 11.96 -2.94
N ILE A 37 -24.79 13.28 -3.12
CA ILE A 37 -23.57 13.84 -3.72
C ILE A 37 -22.36 13.59 -2.82
N LEU A 38 -22.49 13.82 -1.51
CA LEU A 38 -21.40 13.58 -0.55
C LEU A 38 -21.03 12.10 -0.46
N MET A 39 -22.03 11.20 -0.42
CA MET A 39 -21.78 9.75 -0.45
C MET A 39 -21.06 9.32 -1.73
N GLY A 40 -21.47 9.87 -2.88
CA GLY A 40 -20.77 9.65 -4.15
C GLY A 40 -19.30 10.06 -4.09
N GLY A 41 -19.00 11.21 -3.48
CA GLY A 41 -17.63 11.66 -3.23
C GLY A 41 -16.83 10.72 -2.32
N ALA A 42 -17.43 10.26 -1.22
CA ALA A 42 -16.79 9.34 -0.28
C ALA A 42 -16.39 8.01 -0.95
N VAL A 43 -17.26 7.44 -1.79
CA VAL A 43 -16.99 6.22 -2.56
C VAL A 43 -15.81 6.40 -3.53
N ILE A 44 -15.72 7.57 -4.20
CA ILE A 44 -14.60 7.88 -5.10
C ILE A 44 -13.27 7.92 -4.32
N VAL A 45 -13.25 8.55 -3.15
CA VAL A 45 -12.06 8.61 -2.29
C VAL A 45 -11.67 7.22 -1.80
N TYR A 46 -12.63 6.41 -1.39
CA TYR A 46 -12.40 5.01 -0.99
C TYR A 46 -11.76 4.21 -2.12
N SER A 47 -12.33 4.27 -3.32
CA SER A 47 -11.82 3.55 -4.48
C SER A 47 -10.36 3.91 -4.77
N LYS A 48 -10.00 5.20 -4.70
CA LYS A 48 -8.61 5.64 -4.89
C LYS A 48 -7.67 5.17 -3.78
N LYS A 49 -8.11 5.17 -2.51
CA LYS A 49 -7.32 4.58 -1.42
C LYS A 49 -6.99 3.11 -1.68
N VAL A 50 -7.98 2.33 -2.12
CA VAL A 50 -7.78 0.91 -2.44
C VAL A 50 -6.81 0.73 -3.61
N THR A 51 -6.93 1.54 -4.68
CA THR A 51 -5.97 1.50 -5.79
C THR A 51 -4.54 1.79 -5.31
N PHE A 52 -4.33 2.84 -4.51
CA PHE A 52 -3.01 3.16 -4.00
C PHE A 52 -2.42 2.05 -3.14
N LEU A 53 -3.24 1.46 -2.26
CA LEU A 53 -2.81 0.34 -1.41
C LEU A 53 -2.41 -0.88 -2.25
N LEU A 54 -3.18 -1.19 -3.30
CA LEU A 54 -2.88 -2.29 -4.20
C LEU A 54 -1.57 -2.05 -4.97
N GLU A 55 -1.33 -0.82 -5.43
CA GLU A 55 -0.07 -0.44 -6.07
C GLU A 55 1.12 -0.61 -5.12
N ASP A 56 0.97 -0.16 -3.86
CA ASP A 56 2.04 -0.28 -2.86
C ASP A 56 2.31 -1.75 -2.48
N ALA A 57 1.26 -2.57 -2.33
CA ALA A 57 1.39 -4.01 -2.08
C ALA A 57 2.09 -4.73 -3.24
N LYS A 58 1.75 -4.39 -4.49
CA LYS A 58 2.42 -4.93 -5.69
C LYS A 58 3.89 -4.53 -5.72
N ALA A 59 4.19 -3.25 -5.48
CA ALA A 59 5.56 -2.76 -5.44
C ALA A 59 6.38 -3.44 -4.32
N PHE A 60 5.77 -3.68 -3.16
CA PHE A 60 6.39 -4.38 -2.05
C PHE A 60 6.68 -5.86 -2.38
N MET A 61 5.72 -6.57 -2.95
CA MET A 61 5.91 -7.95 -3.42
C MET A 61 7.02 -8.06 -4.47
N ALA A 62 7.08 -7.13 -5.42
CA ALA A 62 8.14 -7.09 -6.42
C ALA A 62 9.53 -6.91 -5.78
N LYS A 63 9.65 -6.03 -4.77
CA LYS A 63 10.90 -5.82 -4.03
C LYS A 63 11.31 -7.05 -3.23
N ILE A 64 10.38 -7.73 -2.58
CA ILE A 64 10.67 -8.98 -1.86
C ILE A 64 11.17 -10.04 -2.84
N ASN A 65 10.45 -10.24 -3.95
CA ASN A 65 10.87 -11.24 -4.95
C ASN A 65 12.26 -10.93 -5.51
N ALA A 66 12.56 -9.67 -5.81
CA ALA A 66 13.90 -9.26 -6.24
C ALA A 66 14.96 -9.59 -5.18
N ALA A 67 14.72 -9.24 -3.90
CA ALA A 67 15.65 -9.50 -2.81
C ALA A 67 15.85 -11.01 -2.55
N LEU A 68 14.79 -11.82 -2.69
CA LEU A 68 14.85 -13.27 -2.54
C LEU A 68 15.57 -13.95 -3.71
N VAL A 69 15.44 -13.44 -4.94
CA VAL A 69 16.20 -13.93 -6.10
C VAL A 69 17.68 -13.63 -5.92
N VAL A 70 18.05 -12.40 -5.52
CA VAL A 70 19.47 -12.04 -5.24
C VAL A 70 20.09 -12.93 -4.16
N LYS A 71 19.33 -13.29 -3.11
CA LYS A 71 19.81 -14.18 -2.05
C LYS A 71 20.02 -15.64 -2.49
N ARG A 72 19.44 -16.08 -3.62
CA ARG A 72 19.68 -17.42 -4.17
C ARG A 72 21.00 -17.48 -4.93
N ASP A 73 21.38 -16.41 -5.61
CA ASP A 73 22.67 -16.30 -6.30
C ASP A 73 23.84 -16.07 -5.33
N ASP A 74 23.62 -15.37 -4.21
CA ASP A 74 24.63 -15.16 -3.14
C ASP A 74 24.94 -16.44 -2.32
N LYS A 75 24.22 -17.53 -2.56
CA LYS A 75 24.60 -18.87 -2.05
C LYS A 75 25.63 -19.59 -2.93
N THR A 76 26.16 -18.94 -3.96
CA THR A 76 27.46 -19.35 -4.48
C THR A 76 28.54 -18.84 -3.56
N LEU A 77 28.87 -19.67 -2.56
CA LEU A 77 30.19 -19.69 -1.95
C LEU A 77 31.21 -19.51 -3.10
N PRO A 78 32.15 -18.53 -3.04
CA PRO A 78 33.21 -18.46 -4.03
C PRO A 78 33.87 -19.84 -4.09
N ARG A 79 33.77 -20.49 -5.25
CA ARG A 79 34.12 -21.91 -5.52
C ARG A 79 35.60 -22.24 -5.29
N GLU A 80 36.38 -21.37 -4.65
CA GLU A 80 37.84 -21.42 -4.61
C GLU A 80 38.45 -21.25 -3.20
N LYS A 81 37.75 -21.68 -2.14
CA LYS A 81 38.37 -21.87 -0.81
C LYS A 81 38.10 -23.26 -0.23
N GLY A 82 38.30 -24.28 -1.05
CA GLY A 82 38.31 -25.70 -0.68
C GLY A 82 39.65 -26.20 -0.14
N GLN A 83 40.48 -25.34 0.47
CA GLN A 83 41.74 -25.74 1.10
C GLN A 83 42.01 -24.94 2.38
N ALA A 84 41.15 -25.11 3.39
CA ALA A 84 41.61 -24.90 4.76
C ALA A 84 42.44 -26.13 5.13
N ARG A 85 43.77 -25.98 5.16
CA ARG A 85 44.68 -27.03 5.65
C ARG A 85 44.22 -27.42 7.05
N LEU A 86 43.81 -28.67 7.25
CA LEU A 86 43.77 -29.26 8.59
C LEU A 86 45.20 -29.28 9.09
N VAL A 87 45.58 -28.25 9.86
CA VAL A 87 46.75 -28.35 10.72
C VAL A 87 46.33 -29.31 11.82
N SER A 88 46.81 -30.55 11.71
CA SER A 88 46.80 -31.54 12.76
C SER A 88 47.48 -30.91 13.98
N ILE A 89 46.70 -30.55 14.98
CA ILE A 89 47.23 -30.23 16.31
C ILE A 89 47.43 -31.58 16.99
N LEU A 90 48.66 -32.07 16.93
CA LEU A 90 49.21 -33.08 17.83
C LEU A 90 49.92 -32.35 18.97
#